data_AF-A0A1A6HZA9-F1
#
_entry.id   AF-A0A1A6HZA9-F1
#
_cell.length_a   1.000
_cell.length_b   1.000
_cell.length_c   1.000
_cell.angle_alpha   90.00
_cell.angle_beta   90.00
_cell.angle_gamma   90.00
#
_symmetry.space_group_name_H-M   'P 1'
#
loop_
_entity.id
_entity.type
_entity.pdbx_description
1 polymer ?
#
loop_
_entity_poly.entity_id
_entity_poly.type
_entity_poly.pdbx_seq_one_letter_code
_entity_poly.pdbx_strand_id
1 'polypeptide(L)'
;MLEALKALSTFFVENSLQTQRNLRGDIERRSLAVNEEFVSIFKEMCTVSATNLGTAYMATFMVNSLYMMKTTLALFEVTDRCLEMLQFQIEAHLDTLINKQASYVLTRVGLSYIYNTVQQHKPEQGSSANLPNLESVALKAAMAQFDRYLSAPDHLLMPQLNFLLSATVKEQIVKQSTELVCRACEEVHAAVMNPVNAYKDPESILHRTPEQVKTLLS
;
A
#
# COMPACT_ATOMS: atom_id res chain seq x y z
N MET A 1 16.84 -38.90 -3.92
CA MET A 1 16.98 -39.48 -5.28
C MET A 1 15.98 -40.61 -5.52
N LEU A 2 15.86 -41.61 -4.63
CA LEU A 2 14.92 -42.73 -4.80
C LEU A 2 13.44 -42.31 -4.82
N GLU A 3 13.02 -41.38 -3.94
CA GLU A 3 11.66 -40.82 -3.92
C GLU A 3 11.33 -40.03 -5.18
N ALA A 4 12.27 -39.22 -5.67
CA ALA A 4 12.12 -38.49 -6.93
C ALA A 4 12.01 -39.45 -8.13
N LEU A 5 12.78 -40.55 -8.13
CA LEU A 5 12.71 -41.60 -9.15
C LEU A 5 11.40 -42.41 -9.07
N LYS A 6 10.88 -42.69 -7.87
CA LYS A 6 9.55 -43.31 -7.69
C LYS A 6 8.43 -42.41 -8.20
N ALA A 7 8.47 -41.12 -7.87
CA ALA A 7 7.52 -40.15 -8.40
C ALA A 7 7.59 -40.11 -9.93
N LEU A 8 8.79 -40.02 -10.51
CA LEU A 8 9.01 -40.08 -11.97
C LEU A 8 8.48 -41.38 -12.60
N SER A 9 8.63 -42.53 -11.94
CA SER A 9 8.15 -43.81 -12.48
C SER A 9 6.63 -43.92 -12.48
N THR A 10 5.92 -43.17 -11.62
CA THR A 10 4.44 -43.07 -11.71
C THR A 10 3.97 -42.23 -12.90
N PHE A 11 4.87 -41.46 -13.53
CA PHE A 11 4.50 -40.50 -14.57
C PHE A 11 4.56 -41.07 -15.99
N PHE A 12 5.38 -42.10 -16.19
CA PHE A 12 5.56 -42.73 -17.50
C PHE A 12 5.43 -44.24 -17.37
N VAL A 13 4.18 -44.71 -17.42
CA VAL A 13 3.85 -46.14 -17.37
C VAL A 13 4.26 -46.84 -18.67
N GLU A 14 4.27 -46.10 -19.79
CA GLU A 14 4.73 -46.58 -21.10
C GLU A 14 5.87 -45.72 -21.66
N ASN A 15 7.01 -46.37 -21.92
CA ASN A 15 8.19 -45.77 -22.53
C ASN A 15 8.06 -45.75 -24.07
N SER A 16 7.23 -44.84 -24.60
CA SER A 16 7.07 -44.64 -26.05
C SER A 16 7.90 -43.46 -26.58
N LEU A 17 8.21 -43.45 -27.88
CA LEU A 17 8.88 -42.31 -28.55
C LEU A 17 8.10 -41.00 -28.39
N GLN A 18 6.77 -41.05 -28.43
CA GLN A 18 5.90 -39.89 -28.23
C GLN A 18 6.03 -39.37 -26.79
N THR A 19 6.06 -40.29 -25.82
CA THR A 19 6.25 -39.98 -24.39
C THR A 19 7.60 -39.30 -24.16
N GLN A 20 8.68 -39.81 -24.76
CA GLN A 20 10.01 -39.21 -24.65
C GLN A 20 10.08 -37.81 -25.28
N ARG A 21 9.41 -37.60 -26.43
CA ARG A 21 9.37 -36.28 -27.08
C ARG A 21 8.63 -35.23 -26.24
N ASN A 22 7.60 -35.62 -25.50
CA ASN A 22 6.77 -34.71 -24.71
C ASN A 22 7.22 -34.57 -23.24
N LEU A 23 8.10 -35.48 -22.77
CA LEU A 23 8.59 -35.59 -21.40
C LEU A 23 8.97 -34.25 -20.77
N ARG A 24 9.77 -33.44 -21.46
CA ARG A 24 10.21 -32.13 -20.96
C ARG A 24 9.03 -31.20 -20.68
N GLY A 25 8.14 -31.03 -21.66
CA GLY A 25 6.99 -30.15 -21.53
C GLY A 25 5.98 -30.64 -20.49
N ASP A 26 5.85 -31.95 -20.32
CA ASP A 26 5.01 -32.54 -19.26
C ASP A 26 5.60 -32.31 -17.86
N ILE A 27 6.93 -32.44 -17.71
CA ILE A 27 7.63 -32.12 -16.45
C ILE A 27 7.49 -30.63 -16.13
N GLU A 28 7.71 -29.74 -17.10
CA GLU A 28 7.58 -28.29 -16.92
C GLU A 28 6.16 -27.88 -16.51
N ARG A 29 5.12 -28.39 -17.21
CA ARG A 29 3.71 -28.13 -16.86
C ARG A 29 3.36 -28.58 -15.44
N ARG A 30 3.87 -29.72 -15.01
CA ARG A 30 3.62 -30.22 -13.65
C ARG A 30 4.40 -29.46 -12.59
N SER A 31 5.65 -29.11 -12.88
CA SER A 31 6.44 -28.26 -11.99
C SER A 31 5.76 -26.91 -11.77
N LEU A 32 5.20 -26.33 -12.82
CA LEU A 32 4.39 -25.11 -12.72
C LEU A 32 3.18 -25.31 -11.83
N ALA A 33 2.40 -26.37 -12.03
CA ALA A 33 1.21 -26.67 -11.23
C ALA A 33 1.55 -26.85 -9.73
N VAL A 34 2.64 -27.56 -9.41
CA VAL A 34 3.10 -27.75 -8.03
C VAL A 34 3.55 -26.42 -7.40
N ASN A 35 4.27 -25.58 -8.16
CA ASN A 35 4.70 -24.27 -7.68
C ASN A 35 3.49 -23.34 -7.43
N GLU A 36 2.49 -23.34 -8.31
CA GLU A 36 1.26 -22.58 -8.14
C GLU A 36 0.46 -23.03 -6.91
N GLU A 37 0.33 -24.34 -6.72
CA GLU A 37 -0.33 -24.92 -5.54
C GLU A 37 0.41 -24.57 -4.25
N PHE A 38 1.74 -24.69 -4.25
CA PHE A 38 2.56 -24.31 -3.11
C PHE A 38 2.41 -22.83 -2.76
N VAL A 39 2.44 -21.94 -3.75
CA VAL A 39 2.22 -20.50 -3.54
C VAL A 39 0.83 -20.23 -2.97
N SER A 40 -0.19 -20.93 -3.47
CA SER A 40 -1.56 -20.81 -2.94
C SER A 40 -1.64 -21.20 -1.47
N ILE A 41 -1.11 -22.37 -1.10
CA ILE A 41 -1.10 -22.86 0.28
C ILE A 41 -0.27 -21.94 1.19
N PHE A 42 0.89 -21.50 0.73
CA PHE A 42 1.75 -20.57 1.48
C PHE A 42 1.03 -19.25 1.79
N LYS A 43 0.32 -18.68 0.82
CA LYS A 43 -0.48 -17.46 1.02
C LYS A 43 -1.57 -17.66 2.07
N GLU A 44 -2.29 -18.77 1.99
CA GLU A 44 -3.37 -19.09 2.94
C GLU A 44 -2.79 -19.25 4.36
N MET A 45 -1.69 -19.98 4.51
CA MET A 45 -1.00 -20.14 5.79
C MET A 45 -0.51 -18.80 6.36
N CYS A 46 0.05 -17.92 5.53
CA CYS A 46 0.42 -16.56 5.96
C CYS A 46 -0.81 -15.76 6.43
N THR A 47 -1.91 -15.84 5.68
CA THR A 47 -3.16 -15.15 6.01
C THR A 47 -3.69 -15.63 7.36
N VAL A 48 -3.81 -16.95 7.55
CA VAL A 48 -4.25 -17.57 8.81
C VAL A 48 -3.36 -17.12 9.96
N SER A 49 -2.03 -17.14 9.78
CA SER A 49 -1.06 -16.71 10.79
C SER A 49 -1.21 -15.25 11.20
N ALA A 50 -1.71 -14.40 10.30
CA ALA A 50 -1.88 -12.96 10.53
C ALA A 50 -3.32 -12.55 10.88
N THR A 51 -4.28 -13.48 10.96
CA THR A 51 -5.71 -13.19 11.17
C THR A 51 -6.02 -12.35 12.40
N ASN A 52 -5.26 -12.52 13.49
CA ASN A 52 -5.46 -11.81 14.74
C ASN A 52 -4.69 -10.48 14.83
N LEU A 53 -3.97 -10.10 13.77
CA LEU A 53 -3.22 -8.85 13.72
C LEU A 53 -4.11 -7.69 13.28
N GLY A 54 -3.82 -6.50 13.78
CA GLY A 54 -4.38 -5.28 13.22
C GLY A 54 -3.95 -5.11 11.75
N THR A 55 -4.79 -4.48 10.93
CA THR A 55 -4.62 -4.40 9.46
C THR A 55 -3.21 -3.99 9.01
N ALA A 56 -2.58 -3.01 9.68
CA ALA A 56 -1.23 -2.56 9.31
C ALA A 56 -0.14 -3.59 9.67
N TYR A 57 -0.29 -4.30 10.79
CA TYR A 57 0.62 -5.38 11.17
C TYR A 57 0.47 -6.58 10.23
N MET A 58 -0.77 -6.95 9.90
CA MET A 58 -1.06 -7.98 8.90
C MET A 58 -0.42 -7.64 7.55
N ALA A 59 -0.66 -6.43 7.04
CA ALA A 59 -0.11 -6.02 5.74
C ALA A 59 1.42 -6.02 5.74
N THR A 60 2.07 -5.56 6.82
CA THR A 60 3.53 -5.60 6.96
C THR A 60 4.07 -7.04 6.94
N PHE A 61 3.44 -7.94 7.70
CA PHE A 61 3.79 -9.35 7.71
C PHE A 61 3.63 -9.98 6.32
N MET A 62 2.50 -9.73 5.65
CA MET A 62 2.22 -10.28 4.32
C MET A 62 3.22 -9.78 3.28
N VAL A 63 3.54 -8.48 3.27
CA VAL A 63 4.56 -7.92 2.37
C VAL A 63 5.91 -8.62 2.57
N ASN A 64 6.38 -8.76 3.82
CA ASN A 64 7.63 -9.44 4.10
C ASN A 64 7.62 -10.91 3.63
N SER A 65 6.60 -11.67 4.02
CA SER A 65 6.51 -13.11 3.74
C SER A 65 6.38 -13.41 2.25
N LEU A 66 5.51 -12.68 1.55
CA LEU A 66 5.29 -12.86 0.12
C LEU A 66 6.49 -12.37 -0.70
N TYR A 67 7.15 -11.29 -0.28
CA TYR A 67 8.35 -10.80 -0.95
C TYR A 67 9.51 -11.79 -0.82
N MET A 68 9.70 -12.42 0.35
CA MET A 68 10.68 -13.49 0.53
C MET A 68 10.40 -14.69 -0.38
N MET A 69 9.14 -15.09 -0.50
CA MET A 69 8.74 -16.15 -1.43
C MET A 69 9.01 -15.77 -2.88
N LYS A 70 8.66 -14.54 -3.27
CA LYS A 70 8.85 -14.03 -4.64
C LYS A 70 10.33 -13.99 -5.02
N THR A 71 11.18 -13.46 -4.15
CA THR A 71 12.63 -13.38 -4.40
C THR A 71 13.28 -14.76 -4.47
N THR A 72 12.78 -15.72 -3.70
CA THR A 72 13.22 -17.13 -3.80
C THR A 72 12.81 -17.75 -5.13
N LEU A 73 11.55 -17.60 -5.55
CA LEU A 73 11.07 -18.17 -6.82
C LEU A 73 11.72 -17.53 -8.05
N ALA A 74 12.11 -16.26 -7.97
CA ALA A 74 12.75 -15.54 -9.08
C ALA A 74 14.09 -16.14 -9.52
N LEU A 75 14.68 -17.03 -8.71
CA LEU A 75 15.92 -17.75 -9.02
C LEU A 75 15.70 -19.00 -9.90
N PHE A 76 14.44 -19.40 -10.11
CA PHE A 76 14.10 -20.63 -10.83
C PHE A 76 13.40 -20.32 -12.16
N GLU A 77 13.67 -21.14 -13.17
CA GLU A 77 13.02 -21.05 -14.48
C GLU A 77 11.53 -21.44 -14.40
N VAL A 78 10.72 -20.89 -15.33
CA VAL A 78 9.29 -21.23 -15.47
C VAL A 78 8.47 -20.92 -14.20
N THR A 79 8.78 -19.81 -13.53
CA THR A 79 8.06 -19.34 -12.33
C THR A 79 7.27 -18.05 -12.55
N ASP A 80 7.23 -17.52 -13.78
CA ASP A 80 6.68 -16.21 -14.10
C ASP A 80 5.25 -16.00 -13.54
N ARG A 81 4.37 -16.98 -13.75
CA ARG A 81 2.98 -16.90 -13.25
C ARG A 81 2.89 -16.86 -11.73
N CYS A 82 3.77 -17.58 -11.02
CA CYS A 82 3.85 -17.51 -9.56
C CYS A 82 4.36 -16.14 -9.10
N LEU A 83 5.36 -15.58 -9.80
CA LEU A 83 5.90 -14.25 -9.49
C LEU A 83 4.86 -13.16 -9.70
N GLU A 84 4.05 -13.24 -10.76
CA GLU A 84 2.92 -12.34 -11.02
C GLU A 84 1.87 -12.43 -9.91
N MET A 85 1.45 -13.65 -9.55
CA MET A 85 0.48 -13.87 -8.47
C MET A 85 0.95 -13.32 -7.12
N LEU A 86 2.23 -13.51 -6.79
CA LEU A 86 2.83 -12.98 -5.58
C LEU A 86 2.94 -11.45 -5.64
N GLN A 87 3.35 -10.90 -6.78
CA GLN A 87 3.48 -9.46 -6.97
C GLN A 87 2.14 -8.74 -6.78
N PHE A 88 1.07 -9.25 -7.39
CA PHE A 88 -0.27 -8.68 -7.25
C PHE A 88 -0.72 -8.62 -5.78
N GLN A 89 -0.38 -9.64 -5.00
CA GLN A 89 -0.74 -9.71 -3.58
C GLN A 89 0.14 -8.81 -2.71
N ILE A 90 1.43 -8.72 -3.03
CA ILE A 90 2.34 -7.75 -2.40
C ILE A 90 1.79 -6.34 -2.63
N GLU A 91 1.44 -5.99 -3.87
CA GLU A 91 0.88 -4.68 -4.23
C GLU A 91 -0.39 -4.34 -3.45
N ALA A 92 -1.34 -5.28 -3.32
CA ALA A 92 -2.55 -5.05 -2.53
C ALA A 92 -2.25 -4.73 -1.05
N HIS A 93 -1.26 -5.38 -0.45
CA HIS A 93 -0.83 -5.09 0.92
C HIS A 93 0.02 -3.82 1.01
N LEU A 94 0.80 -3.48 -0.01
CA LEU A 94 1.49 -2.20 -0.12
C LEU A 94 0.50 -1.05 -0.16
N ASP A 95 -0.54 -1.13 -0.99
CA ASP A 95 -1.61 -0.13 -1.06
C ASP A 95 -2.27 0.06 0.31
N THR A 96 -2.49 -1.03 1.04
CA THR A 96 -2.99 -0.97 2.41
C THR A 96 -2.05 -0.17 3.32
N LEU A 97 -0.74 -0.43 3.27
CA LEU A 97 0.25 0.28 4.08
C LEU A 97 0.38 1.76 3.66
N ILE A 98 0.34 2.06 2.37
CA ILE A 98 0.36 3.41 1.81
C ILE A 98 -0.81 4.22 2.36
N ASN A 99 -2.03 3.68 2.26
CA ASN A 99 -3.23 4.33 2.78
C ASN A 99 -3.20 4.48 4.31
N LYS A 100 -2.70 3.48 5.04
CA LYS A 100 -2.56 3.56 6.50
C LYS A 100 -1.52 4.60 6.91
N GLN A 101 -0.39 4.70 6.20
CA GLN A 101 0.64 5.71 6.45
C GLN A 101 0.10 7.12 6.21
N ALA A 102 -0.60 7.34 5.10
CA ALA A 102 -1.22 8.63 4.80
C ALA A 102 -2.28 9.00 5.87
N SER A 103 -3.16 8.06 6.24
CA SER A 103 -4.15 8.25 7.30
C SER A 103 -3.51 8.55 8.66
N TYR A 104 -2.39 7.90 8.97
CA TYR A 104 -1.62 8.15 10.18
C TYR A 104 -1.08 9.57 10.22
N VAL A 105 -0.45 10.04 9.14
CA VAL A 105 0.04 11.42 9.01
C VAL A 105 -1.11 12.41 9.17
N LEU A 106 -2.18 12.27 8.37
CA LEU A 106 -3.35 13.17 8.41
C LEU A 106 -4.00 13.24 9.80
N THR A 107 -4.07 12.11 10.51
CA THR A 107 -4.60 12.08 11.88
C THR A 107 -3.69 12.82 12.85
N ARG A 108 -2.37 12.61 12.75
CA ARG A 108 -1.38 13.22 13.66
C ARG A 108 -1.19 14.71 13.43
N VAL A 109 -1.46 15.22 12.23
CA VAL A 109 -1.46 16.66 11.93
C VAL A 109 -2.82 17.32 12.13
N GLY A 110 -3.85 16.56 12.52
CA GLY A 110 -5.20 17.07 12.76
C GLY A 110 -6.04 17.34 11.51
N LEU A 111 -5.61 16.86 10.34
CA LEU A 111 -6.31 17.05 9.07
C LEU A 111 -7.30 15.93 8.73
N SER A 112 -7.25 14.79 9.40
CA SER A 112 -8.10 13.64 9.09
C SER A 112 -9.60 13.99 9.11
N TYR A 113 -10.09 14.68 10.14
CA TYR A 113 -11.50 15.05 10.22
C TYR A 113 -11.87 16.11 9.18
N ILE A 114 -11.03 17.16 9.05
CA ILE A 114 -11.24 18.26 8.09
C ILE A 114 -11.34 17.72 6.66
N TYR A 115 -10.38 16.87 6.27
CA TYR A 115 -10.36 16.21 4.96
C TYR A 115 -11.61 15.37 4.72
N ASN A 116 -12.05 14.57 5.71
CA ASN A 116 -13.26 13.77 5.57
C ASN A 116 -14.52 14.64 5.42
N THR A 117 -14.61 15.76 6.14
CA THR A 117 -15.74 16.69 5.99
C THR A 117 -15.75 17.33 4.60
N VAL A 118 -14.58 17.73 4.08
CA VAL A 118 -14.45 18.28 2.72
C VAL A 118 -14.89 17.25 1.67
N GLN A 119 -14.46 15.98 1.83
CA GLN A 119 -14.82 14.89 0.91
C GLN A 119 -16.32 14.56 0.90
N GLN A 120 -16.99 14.67 2.05
CA GLN A 120 -18.41 14.35 2.18
C GLN A 120 -19.32 15.52 1.82
N HIS A 121 -18.80 16.75 1.83
CA HIS A 121 -19.58 17.94 1.56
C HIS A 121 -19.91 18.06 0.07
N LYS A 122 -21.21 18.11 -0.25
CA LYS A 122 -21.67 18.40 -1.61
C LYS A 122 -21.91 19.91 -1.77
N PRO A 123 -21.62 20.50 -2.95
CA PRO A 123 -21.83 21.93 -3.20
C PRO A 123 -23.26 22.42 -2.93
N GLU A 124 -24.23 21.51 -3.01
CA GLU A 124 -25.66 21.76 -2.81
C GLU A 124 -26.05 21.97 -1.32
N GLN A 125 -25.16 21.64 -0.37
CA GLN A 125 -25.44 21.67 1.08
C GLN A 125 -25.17 23.04 1.75
N GLY A 126 -24.77 24.07 0.98
CA GLY A 126 -24.52 25.42 1.51
C GLY A 126 -23.10 25.61 2.07
N SER A 127 -22.88 26.68 2.84
CA SER A 127 -21.54 27.10 3.29
C SER A 127 -20.88 26.10 4.25
N SER A 128 -19.69 25.62 3.89
CA SER A 128 -18.88 24.73 4.74
C SER A 128 -18.31 25.39 6.00
N ALA A 129 -18.19 26.73 6.06
CA ALA A 129 -17.61 27.44 7.21
C ALA A 129 -18.46 27.36 8.50
N ASN A 130 -19.73 26.98 8.40
CA ASN A 130 -20.62 26.82 9.55
C ASN A 130 -20.61 25.37 10.11
N LEU A 131 -19.88 24.44 9.51
CA LEU A 131 -19.76 23.09 10.04
C LEU A 131 -18.79 23.06 11.23
N PRO A 132 -19.13 22.35 12.33
CA PRO A 132 -18.23 22.17 13.44
C PRO A 132 -16.92 21.54 12.96
N ASN A 133 -15.78 22.09 13.41
CA ASN A 133 -14.40 21.74 13.03
C ASN A 133 -13.89 22.24 11.66
N LEU A 134 -14.71 22.92 10.86
CA LEU A 134 -14.25 23.75 9.74
C LEU A 134 -14.11 25.23 10.12
N GLU A 135 -14.14 25.52 11.43
CA GLU A 135 -13.88 26.86 11.94
C GLU A 135 -12.44 27.28 11.64
N SER A 136 -12.25 28.57 11.34
CA SER A 136 -10.94 29.16 11.03
C SER A 136 -9.88 28.83 12.10
N VAL A 137 -10.27 28.74 13.38
CA VAL A 137 -9.37 28.43 14.50
C VAL A 137 -8.86 26.99 14.44
N ALA A 138 -9.74 26.01 14.24
CA ALA A 138 -9.36 24.60 14.14
C ALA A 138 -8.47 24.34 12.92
N LEU A 139 -8.80 24.99 11.80
CA LEU A 139 -8.02 24.89 10.57
C LEU A 139 -6.62 25.52 10.72
N LYS A 140 -6.50 26.70 11.34
CA LYS A 140 -5.20 27.31 11.66
C LYS A 140 -4.34 26.43 12.57
N ALA A 141 -4.94 25.79 13.57
CA ALA A 141 -4.23 24.87 14.45
C ALA A 141 -3.71 23.62 13.70
N ALA A 142 -4.54 23.03 12.83
CA ALA A 142 -4.15 21.89 12.00
C ALA A 142 -3.03 22.27 11.01
N MET A 143 -3.12 23.44 10.37
CA MET A 143 -2.07 23.95 9.48
C MET A 143 -0.75 24.19 10.22
N ALA A 144 -0.77 24.73 11.44
CA ALA A 144 0.43 24.90 12.25
C ALA A 144 1.10 23.54 12.59
N GLN A 145 0.30 22.49 12.81
CA GLN A 145 0.84 21.15 13.04
C GLN A 145 1.36 20.51 11.74
N PHE A 146 0.68 20.75 10.62
CA PHE A 146 1.14 20.32 9.31
C PHE A 146 2.47 20.97 8.92
N ASP A 147 2.66 22.26 9.22
CA ASP A 147 3.93 22.96 8.98
C ASP A 147 5.10 22.36 9.75
N ARG A 148 4.86 21.89 10.98
CA ARG A 148 5.87 21.14 11.75
C ARG A 148 6.22 19.82 11.07
N TYR A 149 5.23 19.14 10.51
CA TYR A 149 5.45 17.91 9.73
C TYR A 149 6.28 18.20 8.47
N LEU A 150 5.98 19.26 7.72
CA LEU A 150 6.75 19.66 6.53
C LEU A 150 8.22 19.96 6.84
N SER A 151 8.53 20.34 8.08
CA SER A 151 9.90 20.61 8.51
C SER A 151 10.72 19.35 8.78
N ALA A 152 10.06 18.21 9.04
CA ALA A 152 10.70 16.92 9.34
C ALA A 152 9.74 15.75 9.02
N PRO A 153 9.48 15.46 7.73
CA PRO A 153 8.46 14.49 7.33
C PRO A 153 8.78 13.06 7.78
N ASP A 154 10.07 12.70 7.84
CA ASP A 154 10.53 11.37 8.25
C ASP A 154 10.24 11.03 9.72
N HIS A 155 9.90 12.01 10.55
CA HIS A 155 9.57 11.79 11.96
C HIS A 155 8.15 11.25 12.16
N LEU A 156 7.31 11.27 11.13
CA LEU A 156 5.89 10.90 11.25
C LEU A 156 5.57 9.61 10.50
N LEU A 157 6.30 8.54 10.83
CA LEU A 157 6.11 7.21 10.27
C LEU A 157 5.34 6.30 11.23
N MET A 158 4.46 5.45 10.67
CA MET A 158 3.86 4.37 11.41
C MET A 158 4.93 3.41 11.93
N PRO A 159 4.85 2.93 13.20
CA PRO A 159 5.81 1.99 13.75
C PRO A 159 5.98 0.71 12.94
N GLN A 160 4.91 0.28 12.25
CA GLN A 160 4.88 -0.93 11.44
C GLN A 160 5.89 -0.90 10.29
N LEU A 161 6.18 0.28 9.74
CA LEU A 161 7.16 0.44 8.67
C LEU A 161 8.60 0.13 9.11
N ASN A 162 8.86 0.06 10.43
CA ASN A 162 10.16 -0.36 10.95
C ASN A 162 10.38 -1.87 10.91
N PHE A 163 9.33 -2.66 10.67
CA PHE A 163 9.44 -4.11 10.52
C PHE A 163 9.53 -4.56 9.06
N LEU A 164 9.46 -3.63 8.10
CA LEU A 164 9.65 -3.96 6.68
C LEU A 164 11.10 -4.38 6.44
N LEU A 165 11.30 -5.53 5.80
CA LEU A 165 12.64 -6.04 5.50
C LEU A 165 13.29 -5.32 4.32
N SER A 166 12.51 -4.80 3.38
CA SER A 166 13.00 -4.10 2.20
C SER A 166 12.96 -2.57 2.40
N ALA A 167 14.14 -1.94 2.38
CA ALA A 167 14.27 -0.49 2.44
C ALA A 167 13.61 0.20 1.24
N THR A 168 13.74 -0.38 0.04
CA THR A 168 13.10 0.14 -1.19
C THR A 168 11.58 0.12 -1.09
N VAL A 169 11.01 -0.94 -0.50
CA VAL A 169 9.57 -1.01 -0.26
C VAL A 169 9.12 0.05 0.75
N LYS A 170 9.91 0.26 1.82
CA LYS A 170 9.63 1.31 2.81
C LYS A 170 9.65 2.70 2.15
N GLU A 171 10.66 3.00 1.35
CA GLU A 171 10.78 4.25 0.60
C GLU A 171 9.59 4.47 -0.34
N GLN A 172 9.18 3.43 -1.08
CA GLN A 172 8.00 3.46 -1.93
C GLN A 172 6.74 3.80 -1.15
N ILE A 173 6.52 3.16 0.01
CA ILE A 173 5.35 3.44 0.86
C ILE A 173 5.36 4.89 1.33
N VAL A 174 6.51 5.37 1.80
CA VAL A 174 6.65 6.76 2.27
C VAL A 174 6.33 7.72 1.13
N LYS A 175 6.98 7.59 -0.02
CA LYS A 175 6.75 8.45 -1.19
C LYS A 175 5.28 8.48 -1.62
N GLN A 176 4.66 7.33 -1.85
CA GLN A 176 3.27 7.27 -2.32
C GLN A 176 2.27 7.74 -1.25
N SER A 177 2.55 7.50 0.03
CA SER A 177 1.72 8.03 1.12
C SER A 177 1.81 9.55 1.24
N THR A 178 2.99 10.12 0.99
CA THR A 178 3.21 11.57 0.93
C THR A 178 2.43 12.18 -0.22
N GLU A 179 2.38 11.53 -1.39
CA GLU A 179 1.54 11.96 -2.52
C GLU A 179 0.03 11.98 -2.17
N LEU A 180 -0.45 11.02 -1.37
CA LEU A 180 -1.82 11.03 -0.84
C LEU A 180 -2.05 12.19 0.15
N VAL A 181 -1.09 12.46 1.02
CA VAL A 181 -1.16 13.59 1.97
C VAL A 181 -1.18 14.91 1.22
N CYS A 182 -0.35 15.06 0.18
CA CYS A 182 -0.36 16.23 -0.70
C CYS A 182 -1.75 16.42 -1.31
N ARG A 183 -2.32 15.38 -1.95
CA ARG A 183 -3.68 15.42 -2.54
C ARG A 183 -4.74 15.87 -1.54
N ALA A 184 -4.73 15.30 -0.34
CA ALA A 184 -5.65 15.70 0.72
C ALA A 184 -5.51 17.18 1.10
N CYS A 185 -4.29 17.71 1.12
CA CYS A 185 -4.05 19.13 1.37
C CYS A 185 -4.52 20.01 0.20
N GLU A 186 -4.37 19.58 -1.06
CA GLU A 186 -4.86 20.34 -2.22
C GLU A 186 -6.38 20.48 -2.17
N GLU A 187 -7.08 19.42 -1.79
CA GLU A 187 -8.54 19.44 -1.68
C GLU A 187 -9.03 20.31 -0.53
N VAL A 188 -8.38 20.24 0.64
CA VAL A 188 -8.67 21.15 1.76
C VAL A 188 -8.40 22.60 1.34
N HIS A 189 -7.27 22.86 0.65
CA HIS A 189 -6.95 24.18 0.14
C HIS A 189 -7.99 24.70 -0.84
N ALA A 190 -8.41 23.88 -1.81
CA ALA A 190 -9.46 24.22 -2.76
C ALA A 190 -10.79 24.51 -2.07
N ALA A 191 -11.16 23.73 -1.04
CA ALA A 191 -12.38 23.96 -0.28
C ALA A 191 -12.34 25.30 0.49
N VAL A 192 -11.21 25.66 1.08
CA VAL A 192 -11.07 26.91 1.87
C VAL A 192 -11.04 28.14 0.97
N MET A 193 -10.38 28.04 -0.18
CA MET A 193 -10.31 29.12 -1.18
C MET A 193 -11.62 29.28 -1.97
N ASN A 194 -12.55 28.32 -1.91
CA ASN A 194 -13.82 28.41 -2.61
C ASN A 194 -14.71 29.51 -1.96
N PRO A 195 -15.09 30.57 -2.71
CA PRO A 195 -15.90 31.65 -2.17
C PRO A 195 -17.29 31.21 -1.66
N VAL A 196 -17.82 30.08 -2.17
CA VAL A 196 -19.08 29.48 -1.71
C VAL A 196 -19.01 29.07 -0.23
N ASN A 197 -17.81 28.70 0.24
CA ASN A 197 -17.62 28.26 1.62
C ASN A 197 -17.50 29.41 2.62
N ALA A 198 -17.46 30.66 2.17
CA ALA A 198 -17.58 31.87 2.99
C ALA A 198 -16.55 32.01 4.14
N TYR A 199 -15.34 31.49 3.97
CA TYR A 199 -14.24 31.74 4.88
C TYR A 199 -13.85 33.23 4.87
N LYS A 200 -13.75 33.84 6.06
CA LYS A 200 -13.21 35.19 6.22
C LYS A 200 -11.68 35.11 6.14
N ASP A 201 -11.11 35.72 5.12
CA ASP A 201 -9.65 35.81 4.89
C ASP A 201 -8.93 34.44 4.83
N PRO A 202 -9.19 33.64 3.77
CA PRO A 202 -8.63 32.30 3.60
C PRO A 202 -7.10 32.30 3.46
N GLU A 203 -6.49 33.38 2.98
CA GLU A 203 -5.04 33.55 2.88
C GLU A 203 -4.37 33.59 4.27
N SER A 204 -5.06 34.13 5.29
CA SER A 204 -4.59 34.09 6.68
C SER A 204 -4.66 32.71 7.35
N ILE A 205 -5.32 31.75 6.69
CA ILE A 205 -5.48 30.39 7.20
C ILE A 205 -4.48 29.45 6.51
N LEU A 206 -4.29 29.62 5.21
CA LEU A 206 -3.44 28.78 4.37
C LEU A 206 -2.25 29.58 3.86
N HIS A 207 -1.12 29.50 4.57
CA HIS A 207 0.09 30.23 4.19
C HIS A 207 0.90 29.56 3.06
N ARG A 208 0.64 28.28 2.77
CA ARG A 208 1.35 27.52 1.73
C ARG A 208 0.40 27.05 0.65
N THR A 209 0.84 27.19 -0.59
CA THR A 209 0.18 26.62 -1.76
C THR A 209 0.45 25.12 -1.87
N PRO A 210 -0.42 24.36 -2.54
CA PRO A 210 -0.19 22.94 -2.83
C PRO A 210 1.16 22.66 -3.51
N GLU A 211 1.61 23.53 -4.40
CA GLU A 211 2.89 23.43 -5.10
C GLU A 211 4.08 23.57 -4.14
N GLN A 212 4.00 24.51 -3.18
CA GLN A 212 5.02 24.66 -2.14
C GLN A 212 5.06 23.43 -1.22
N VAL A 213 3.90 22.88 -0.86
CA VAL A 213 3.80 21.64 -0.06
C VAL A 213 4.46 20.47 -0.78
N LYS A 214 4.15 20.27 -2.07
CA LYS A 214 4.78 19.22 -2.90
C LYS A 214 6.30 19.40 -2.96
N THR A 215 6.79 20.62 -3.12
CA THR A 215 8.22 20.93 -3.18
C THR A 215 8.95 20.61 -1.87
N LEU A 216 8.32 20.84 -0.72
CA LEU A 216 8.90 20.54 0.60
C LEU A 216 8.90 19.04 0.94
N LEU A 217 8.11 18.25 0.21
CA LEU A 217 7.89 16.83 0.45
C LEU A 217 8.50 15.93 -0.65
N SER A 218 9.14 16.52 -1.65
CA SER A 218 9.88 15.84 -2.74
C SER A 218 11.32 15.60 -2.34
#